data_AF-A0A969PG91-F1
#
_entry.id   AF-A0A969PG91-F1
#
_cell.length_a   1.000
_cell.length_b   1.000
_cell.length_c   1.000
_cell.angle_alpha   90.00
_cell.angle_beta   90.00
_cell.angle_gamma   90.00
#
_symmetry.space_group_name_H-M   'P 1'
#
loop_
_entity.id
_entity.type
_entity.pdbx_description
1 polymer ?
#
loop_
_entity_poly.entity_id
_entity_poly.type
_entity_poly.pdbx_seq_one_letter_code
_entity_poly.pdbx_strand_id
1 'polypeptide(L)'
;MQQVDSIFQQITAEIPLLKRLTDRGKLLFVGDQETIQYLQNLFEPRNRHSSYHYYCWQEGRDSLECDRPRDSSFVDPDLLSTYQAIVVSSVYNEHMIFDWVNQQMSQFQLTIPILKLFSDIFVNFMSGRPLLETNKKEIVYPKISYAIATTPRSGSTVLSGTLGATKIAGFPKEHLRFPSQTLAQHCRFDYVRYLEVLMQYQTTENSVFGTKFIGHFFNLITKVILTLIDY
;
A
#
# COMPACT_ATOMS: atom_id res chain seq x y z
N MET A 1 20.63 2.67 0.39
CA MET A 1 20.36 1.86 -0.83
C MET A 1 20.20 0.36 -0.54
N GLN A 2 21.21 -0.36 -0.01
CA GLN A 2 21.12 -1.84 0.22
C GLN A 2 19.92 -2.29 1.08
N GLN A 3 19.50 -1.48 2.07
CA GLN A 3 18.36 -1.78 2.92
C GLN A 3 17.02 -1.67 2.17
N VAL A 4 16.81 -0.58 1.41
CA VAL A 4 15.60 -0.36 0.60
C VAL A 4 15.46 -1.46 -0.45
N ASP A 5 16.55 -1.81 -1.14
CA ASP A 5 16.55 -2.88 -2.14
C ASP A 5 16.11 -4.22 -1.52
N SER A 6 16.66 -4.57 -0.34
CA SER A 6 16.32 -5.79 0.39
C SER A 6 14.84 -5.82 0.79
N ILE A 7 14.31 -4.70 1.30
CA ILE A 7 12.90 -4.57 1.69
C ILE A 7 11.99 -4.79 0.48
N PHE A 8 12.25 -4.10 -0.63
CA PHE A 8 11.42 -4.26 -1.83
C PHE A 8 11.57 -5.64 -2.46
N GLN A 9 12.75 -6.26 -2.43
CA GLN A 9 12.92 -7.65 -2.88
C GLN A 9 12.06 -8.60 -2.06
N GLN A 10 12.04 -8.44 -0.73
CA GLN A 10 11.19 -9.24 0.16
C GLN A 10 9.70 -9.04 -0.12
N ILE A 11 9.25 -7.80 -0.36
CA ILE A 11 7.86 -7.51 -0.71
C ILE A 11 7.51 -8.11 -2.08
N THR A 12 8.33 -7.86 -3.10
CA THR A 12 8.04 -8.22 -4.50
C THR A 12 8.23 -9.71 -4.81
N ALA A 13 9.00 -10.45 -4.02
CA ALA A 13 9.19 -11.88 -4.19
C ALA A 13 7.88 -12.67 -4.09
N GLU A 14 6.96 -12.23 -3.22
CA GLU A 14 5.67 -12.91 -3.03
C GLU A 14 4.51 -12.28 -3.79
N ILE A 15 4.61 -10.99 -4.15
CA ILE A 15 3.53 -10.27 -4.83
C ILE A 15 4.00 -9.50 -6.07
N PRO A 16 3.36 -9.68 -7.24
CA PRO A 16 3.68 -8.97 -8.47
C PRO A 16 3.13 -7.53 -8.50
N LEU A 17 3.11 -6.83 -7.36
CA LEU A 17 2.53 -5.49 -7.20
C LEU A 17 3.17 -4.48 -8.16
N LEU A 18 4.49 -4.36 -8.12
CA LEU A 18 5.23 -3.39 -8.95
C LEU A 18 5.12 -3.74 -10.43
N LYS A 19 5.04 -5.04 -10.78
CA LYS A 19 4.77 -5.47 -12.15
C LYS A 19 3.42 -4.93 -12.65
N ARG A 20 2.35 -5.03 -11.85
CA ARG A 20 1.04 -4.49 -12.24
C ARG A 20 0.99 -2.96 -12.32
N LEU A 21 1.83 -2.26 -11.54
CA LEU A 21 1.97 -0.81 -11.67
C LEU A 21 2.70 -0.42 -12.95
N THR A 22 3.63 -1.27 -13.43
CA THR A 22 4.37 -1.09 -14.68
C THR A 22 3.43 -1.00 -15.89
N ASP A 23 2.27 -1.65 -15.82
CA ASP A 23 1.30 -1.70 -16.92
C ASP A 23 0.36 -0.47 -16.96
N ARG A 24 0.40 0.41 -15.95
CA ARG A 24 -0.59 1.49 -15.81
C ARG A 24 -0.20 2.80 -16.51
N GLY A 25 1.08 3.06 -16.76
CA GLY A 25 1.57 4.29 -17.40
C GLY A 25 1.19 5.59 -16.67
N LYS A 26 1.89 6.71 -16.96
CA LYS A 26 1.55 8.07 -16.46
C LYS A 26 1.36 8.18 -14.94
N LEU A 27 2.32 7.69 -14.16
CA LEU A 27 2.34 7.85 -12.70
C LEU A 27 3.47 8.80 -12.29
N LEU A 28 3.19 9.66 -11.30
CA LEU A 28 4.20 10.46 -10.62
C LEU A 28 4.52 9.79 -9.28
N PHE A 29 5.75 9.31 -9.12
CA PHE A 29 6.23 8.78 -7.83
C PHE A 29 6.85 9.89 -7.00
N VAL A 30 6.46 9.98 -5.73
CA VAL A 30 6.96 10.99 -4.78
C VAL A 30 7.46 10.28 -3.53
N GLY A 31 8.70 10.51 -3.12
CA GLY A 31 9.30 9.69 -2.06
C GLY A 31 10.66 10.16 -1.59
N ASP A 32 11.22 9.48 -0.58
CA ASP A 32 12.62 9.69 -0.21
C ASP A 32 13.56 9.24 -1.33
N GLN A 33 14.77 9.81 -1.34
CA GLN A 33 15.76 9.60 -2.40
C GLN A 33 16.05 8.12 -2.65
N GLU A 34 16.23 7.33 -1.61
CA GLU A 34 16.58 5.90 -1.76
C GLU A 34 15.43 5.09 -2.36
N THR A 35 14.20 5.33 -1.89
CA THR A 35 12.99 4.69 -2.41
C THR A 35 12.76 5.05 -3.88
N ILE A 36 12.90 6.33 -4.23
CA ILE A 36 12.73 6.78 -5.61
C ILE A 36 13.80 6.20 -6.53
N GLN A 37 15.07 6.19 -6.10
CA GLN A 37 16.16 5.62 -6.88
C GLN A 37 15.94 4.11 -7.14
N TYR A 38 15.44 3.36 -6.14
CA TYR A 38 15.05 1.97 -6.35
C TYR A 38 13.96 1.83 -7.42
N LEU A 39 12.89 2.63 -7.33
CA LEU A 39 11.77 2.57 -8.29
C LEU A 39 12.19 2.99 -9.70
N GLN A 40 13.09 3.97 -9.84
CA GLN A 40 13.70 4.35 -11.12
C GLN A 40 14.44 3.16 -11.74
N ASN A 41 15.38 2.56 -10.99
CA ASN A 41 16.15 1.39 -11.44
C ASN A 41 15.26 0.20 -11.81
N LEU A 42 14.12 0.04 -11.13
CA LEU A 42 13.18 -1.05 -11.39
C LEU A 42 12.38 -0.85 -12.69
N PHE A 43 11.95 0.38 -12.97
CA PHE A 43 11.04 0.67 -14.10
C PHE A 43 11.76 1.13 -15.37
N GLU A 44 12.92 1.81 -15.27
CA GLU A 44 13.69 2.31 -16.42
C GLU A 44 14.11 1.22 -17.43
N PRO A 45 14.65 0.05 -17.02
CA PRO A 45 15.09 -0.96 -17.98
C PRO A 45 13.93 -1.57 -18.79
N ARG A 46 12.70 -1.51 -18.24
CA ARG A 46 11.52 -2.18 -18.78
C ARG A 46 10.64 -1.28 -19.64
N ASN A 47 10.86 0.03 -19.60
CA ASN A 47 10.00 0.98 -20.28
C ASN A 47 10.78 2.15 -20.92
N ARG A 48 11.29 1.93 -22.13
CA ARG A 48 11.81 3.02 -22.98
C ARG A 48 10.74 4.04 -23.42
N HIS A 49 9.46 3.78 -23.10
CA HIS A 49 8.31 4.61 -23.44
C HIS A 49 7.43 4.98 -22.24
N SER A 50 7.82 4.66 -20.99
CA SER A 50 6.97 5.03 -19.84
C SER A 50 7.11 6.49 -19.50
N SER A 51 5.97 7.16 -19.45
CA SER A 51 5.74 8.46 -18.84
C SER A 51 5.69 8.38 -17.30
N TYR A 52 6.66 7.69 -16.68
CA TYR A 52 6.83 7.75 -15.23
C TYR A 52 7.69 8.94 -14.90
N HIS A 53 7.26 9.69 -13.89
CA HIS A 53 8.02 10.80 -13.37
C HIS A 53 8.26 10.57 -11.89
N TYR A 54 9.36 11.14 -11.41
CA TYR A 54 9.88 10.86 -10.09
C TYR A 54 10.22 12.18 -9.42
N TYR A 55 9.82 12.31 -8.16
CA TYR A 55 10.12 13.47 -7.33
C TYR A 55 10.72 13.00 -6.00
N CYS A 56 11.96 13.39 -5.76
CA CYS A 56 12.65 13.13 -4.49
C CYS A 56 12.27 14.22 -3.48
N TRP A 57 11.57 13.83 -2.43
CA TRP A 57 11.27 14.67 -1.28
C TRP A 57 12.52 14.83 -0.40
N GLN A 58 12.82 16.06 0.00
CA GLN A 58 13.95 16.40 0.86
C GLN A 58 13.45 17.14 2.11
N GLU A 59 13.74 16.59 3.29
CA GLU A 59 13.37 17.21 4.57
C GLU A 59 14.38 18.31 4.94
N GLY A 60 13.92 19.57 4.99
CA GLY A 60 14.60 20.64 5.73
C GLY A 60 16.03 21.03 5.32
N ARG A 61 16.46 20.85 4.07
CA ARG A 61 17.75 21.37 3.59
C ARG A 61 17.59 22.34 2.42
N ASP A 62 18.08 23.56 2.62
CA ASP A 62 18.77 24.31 1.57
C ASP A 62 19.93 23.46 1.03
N SER A 63 20.25 23.59 -0.26
CA SER A 63 21.37 22.99 -1.03
C SER A 63 21.05 21.70 -1.79
N LEU A 64 20.94 21.78 -3.14
CA LEU A 64 22.01 21.50 -4.12
C LEU A 64 22.27 20.00 -4.26
N GLU A 65 22.15 19.48 -5.49
CA GLU A 65 22.45 18.10 -5.93
C GLU A 65 21.30 17.07 -5.97
N CYS A 66 20.09 17.51 -6.30
CA CYS A 66 19.30 16.78 -7.31
C CYS A 66 19.17 17.74 -8.50
N ASP A 67 19.50 17.30 -9.71
CA ASP A 67 19.37 18.11 -10.92
C ASP A 67 17.97 18.76 -10.96
N ARG A 68 18.00 20.09 -10.84
CA ARG A 68 16.86 20.95 -10.49
C ARG A 68 15.80 21.03 -11.61
N PRO A 69 14.59 21.48 -11.26
CA PRO A 69 14.26 22.92 -11.34
C PRO A 69 13.87 23.40 -9.93
N ARG A 70 14.63 24.21 -9.18
CA ARG A 70 14.95 25.66 -9.25
C ARG A 70 13.75 26.61 -9.18
N ASP A 71 12.54 26.11 -9.40
CA ASP A 71 11.32 26.79 -9.00
C ASP A 71 10.69 26.01 -7.84
N SER A 72 10.29 26.73 -6.81
CA SER A 72 9.67 26.25 -5.58
C SER A 72 8.27 25.65 -5.78
N SER A 73 7.86 25.37 -7.01
CA SER A 73 6.59 24.74 -7.33
C SER A 73 6.73 23.22 -7.37
N PHE A 74 5.87 22.55 -6.59
CA PHE A 74 5.68 21.11 -6.59
C PHE A 74 5.09 20.67 -7.95
N VAL A 75 5.95 20.55 -8.97
CA VAL A 75 5.62 20.24 -10.38
C VAL A 75 4.70 21.29 -11.03
N ASP A 76 4.87 21.53 -12.33
CA ASP A 76 3.96 22.40 -13.10
C ASP A 76 2.51 21.83 -13.05
N PRO A 77 1.49 22.62 -12.64
CA PRO A 77 0.10 22.19 -12.62
C PRO A 77 -0.39 21.61 -13.96
N ASP A 78 0.10 22.16 -15.08
CA ASP A 78 -0.27 21.67 -16.41
C ASP A 78 0.26 20.26 -16.65
N LEU A 79 1.48 19.96 -16.17
CA LEU A 79 2.05 18.62 -16.23
C LEU A 79 1.32 17.66 -15.30
N LEU A 80 0.89 18.13 -14.12
CA LEU A 80 0.16 17.30 -13.16
C LEU A 80 -1.12 16.70 -13.79
N SER A 81 -1.86 17.51 -14.55
CA SER A 81 -3.09 17.09 -15.24
C SER A 81 -2.92 15.89 -16.19
N THR A 82 -1.68 15.61 -16.61
CA THR A 82 -1.37 14.50 -17.51
C THR A 82 -1.24 13.15 -16.80
N TYR A 83 -1.08 13.14 -15.47
CA TYR A 83 -0.90 11.91 -14.69
C TYR A 83 -2.23 11.27 -14.30
N GLN A 84 -2.23 9.93 -14.22
CA GLN A 84 -3.36 9.16 -13.71
C GLN A 84 -3.44 9.20 -12.18
N ALA A 85 -2.30 9.24 -11.50
CA ALA A 85 -2.20 9.28 -10.05
C ALA A 85 -0.83 9.79 -9.61
N ILE A 86 -0.79 10.35 -8.40
CA ILE A 86 0.43 10.61 -7.65
C ILE A 86 0.59 9.47 -6.64
N VAL A 87 1.70 8.75 -6.73
CA VAL A 87 2.04 7.64 -5.86
C VAL A 87 3.11 8.06 -4.88
N VAL A 88 2.71 8.23 -3.62
CA VAL A 88 3.62 8.46 -2.52
C VAL A 88 4.25 7.14 -2.11
N SER A 89 5.58 7.08 -2.12
CA SER A 89 6.34 5.89 -1.81
C SER A 89 7.50 6.25 -0.88
N SER A 90 7.47 5.74 0.35
CA SER A 90 8.60 5.89 1.26
C SER A 90 8.71 4.69 2.19
N VAL A 91 9.90 4.11 2.24
CA VAL A 91 10.24 3.09 3.23
C VAL A 91 10.36 3.70 4.63
N TYR A 92 10.63 5.00 4.77
CA TYR A 92 10.85 5.57 6.10
C TYR A 92 9.58 6.13 6.74
N ASN A 93 8.80 6.91 5.98
CA ASN A 93 7.60 7.56 6.50
C ASN A 93 6.66 8.02 5.38
N GLU A 94 5.94 7.08 4.79
CA GLU A 94 4.96 7.33 3.72
C GLU A 94 3.86 8.34 4.11
N HIS A 95 3.43 8.32 5.37
CA HIS A 95 2.37 9.20 5.87
C HIS A 95 2.77 10.67 5.85
N MET A 96 3.98 10.99 6.32
CA MET A 96 4.48 12.37 6.35
C MET A 96 4.62 12.96 4.95
N ILE A 97 5.18 12.19 4.01
CA ILE A 97 5.29 12.66 2.61
C ILE A 97 3.89 12.81 2.00
N PHE A 98 2.96 11.91 2.31
CA PHE A 98 1.58 12.00 1.83
C PHE A 98 0.87 13.26 2.34
N ASP A 99 1.01 13.60 3.62
CA ASP A 99 0.43 14.82 4.19
C ASP A 99 1.02 16.07 3.54
N TRP A 100 2.33 16.08 3.32
CA TRP A 100 3.00 17.16 2.60
C TRP A 100 2.51 17.30 1.15
N VAL A 101 2.42 16.19 0.39
CA VAL A 101 1.89 16.20 -0.98
C VAL A 101 0.45 16.70 -1.01
N ASN A 102 -0.42 16.22 -0.10
CA ASN A 102 -1.80 16.70 -0.01
C ASN A 102 -1.88 18.20 0.26
N GLN A 103 -1.03 18.72 1.14
CA GLN A 103 -0.98 20.15 1.43
C GLN A 103 -0.60 20.96 0.20
N GLN A 104 0.42 20.54 -0.55
CA GLN A 104 0.80 21.20 -1.82
C GLN A 104 -0.35 21.13 -2.84
N MET A 105 -0.95 19.95 -3.01
CA MET A 105 -1.99 19.73 -4.00
C MET A 105 -3.32 20.42 -3.68
N SER A 106 -3.61 20.68 -2.40
CA SER A 106 -4.80 21.43 -1.98
C SER A 106 -4.86 22.84 -2.58
N GLN A 107 -3.73 23.39 -3.00
CA GLN A 107 -3.63 24.70 -3.63
C GLN A 107 -4.10 24.70 -5.09
N PHE A 108 -4.07 23.55 -5.76
CA PHE A 108 -4.19 23.47 -7.22
C PHE A 108 -5.58 23.03 -7.73
N GLN A 109 -6.58 22.78 -6.87
CA GLN A 109 -7.93 22.30 -7.27
C GLN A 109 -7.91 21.11 -8.27
N LEU A 110 -6.88 20.27 -8.21
CA LEU A 110 -6.72 19.14 -9.11
C LEU A 110 -7.53 17.92 -8.62
N THR A 111 -8.04 17.13 -9.56
CA THR A 111 -8.84 15.91 -9.29
C THR A 111 -8.02 14.62 -9.28
N ILE A 112 -6.70 14.72 -9.41
CA ILE A 112 -5.81 13.56 -9.52
C ILE A 112 -5.74 12.84 -8.17
N PRO A 113 -5.91 11.50 -8.14
CA PRO A 113 -5.79 10.75 -6.90
C PRO A 113 -4.34 10.75 -6.39
N ILE A 114 -4.18 11.04 -5.10
CA ILE A 114 -2.92 10.91 -4.37
C ILE A 114 -3.05 9.63 -3.53
N LEU A 115 -2.11 8.70 -3.72
CA LEU A 115 -2.17 7.36 -3.17
C LEU A 115 -0.86 7.00 -2.50
N LYS A 116 -0.95 6.30 -1.38
CA LYS A 116 0.17 5.70 -0.70
C LYS A 116 0.48 4.32 -1.28
N LEU A 117 1.71 4.05 -1.67
CA LEU A 117 2.16 2.79 -2.26
C LEU A 117 1.82 1.60 -1.35
N PHE A 118 2.10 1.70 -0.05
CA PHE A 118 1.86 0.63 0.90
C PHE A 118 0.46 0.72 1.51
N SER A 119 0.02 1.90 1.93
CA SER A 119 -1.26 2.02 2.62
C SER A 119 -2.50 1.96 1.70
N ASP A 120 -2.36 2.29 0.41
CA ASP A 120 -3.49 2.30 -0.53
C ASP A 120 -3.30 1.28 -1.65
N ILE A 121 -2.21 1.36 -2.41
CA ILE A 121 -2.04 0.54 -3.62
C ILE A 121 -1.82 -0.93 -3.28
N PHE A 122 -0.93 -1.22 -2.32
CA PHE A 122 -0.74 -2.58 -1.81
C PHE A 122 -2.06 -3.13 -1.24
N VAL A 123 -2.82 -2.32 -0.52
CA VAL A 123 -4.09 -2.75 0.08
C VAL A 123 -5.15 -3.03 -0.99
N ASN A 124 -5.26 -2.18 -1.99
CA ASN A 124 -6.13 -2.39 -3.15
C ASN A 124 -5.77 -3.68 -3.87
N PHE A 125 -4.48 -3.92 -4.09
CA PHE A 125 -3.99 -5.16 -4.68
C PHE A 125 -4.40 -6.38 -3.86
N MET A 126 -4.15 -6.36 -2.55
CA MET A 126 -4.48 -7.46 -1.65
C MET A 126 -5.99 -7.70 -1.51
N SER A 127 -6.80 -6.64 -1.68
CA SER A 127 -8.25 -6.69 -1.62
C SER A 127 -8.91 -7.03 -2.96
N GLY A 128 -8.14 -7.17 -4.05
CA GLY A 128 -8.69 -7.38 -5.40
C GLY A 128 -9.38 -6.16 -6.01
N ARG A 129 -9.10 -4.95 -5.50
CA ARG A 129 -9.64 -3.69 -6.00
C ARG A 129 -8.79 -3.08 -7.11
N PRO A 130 -9.33 -2.13 -7.89
CA PRO A 130 -8.52 -1.31 -8.79
C PRO A 130 -7.37 -0.63 -8.05
N LEU A 131 -6.14 -0.71 -8.60
CA LEU A 131 -4.93 -0.24 -7.91
C LEU A 131 -4.95 1.25 -7.55
N LEU A 132 -5.47 2.07 -8.46
CA LEU A 132 -5.41 3.54 -8.37
C LEU A 132 -6.66 4.17 -7.75
N GLU A 133 -7.48 3.39 -7.05
CA GLU A 133 -8.67 3.90 -6.37
C GLU A 133 -8.31 4.38 -4.96
N THR A 134 -8.76 5.58 -4.59
CA THR A 134 -8.57 6.07 -3.23
C THR A 134 -9.44 5.29 -2.24
N ASN A 135 -8.90 5.04 -1.05
CA ASN A 135 -9.68 4.47 0.03
C ASN A 135 -10.64 5.52 0.60
N LYS A 136 -11.91 5.15 0.82
CA LYS A 136 -12.88 6.02 1.49
C LYS A 136 -12.36 6.40 2.88
N LYS A 137 -12.58 7.65 3.29
CA LYS A 137 -12.20 8.12 4.64
C LYS A 137 -12.99 7.39 5.73
N GLU A 138 -14.26 7.11 5.48
CA GLU A 138 -15.13 6.37 6.39
C GLU A 138 -14.97 4.86 6.20
N ILE A 139 -14.50 4.20 7.26
CA ILE A 139 -14.45 2.75 7.38
C ILE A 139 -15.80 2.26 7.88
N VAL A 140 -16.35 1.27 7.19
CA VAL A 140 -17.53 0.54 7.66
C VAL A 140 -17.04 -0.76 8.28
N TYR A 141 -17.32 -0.95 9.57
CA TYR A 141 -16.94 -2.15 10.29
C TYR A 141 -17.95 -3.28 10.09
N PRO A 142 -17.48 -4.54 10.01
CA PRO A 142 -18.35 -5.71 10.03
C PRO A 142 -19.09 -5.80 11.37
N LYS A 143 -20.25 -6.47 11.37
CA LYS A 143 -20.99 -6.79 12.60
C LYS A 143 -20.39 -7.97 13.35
N ILE A 144 -19.73 -8.86 12.60
CA ILE A 144 -19.10 -10.06 13.13
C ILE A 144 -17.75 -10.21 12.45
N SER A 145 -16.71 -10.32 13.25
CA SER A 145 -15.36 -10.65 12.79
C SER A 145 -14.92 -11.98 13.38
N TYR A 146 -14.19 -12.79 12.61
CA TYR A 146 -13.52 -13.96 13.15
C TYR A 146 -12.15 -14.18 12.51
N ALA A 147 -11.29 -14.87 13.26
CA ALA A 147 -9.96 -15.26 12.81
C ALA A 147 -9.75 -16.77 12.95
N ILE A 148 -9.25 -17.39 11.88
CA ILE A 148 -8.80 -18.78 11.90
C ILE A 148 -7.34 -18.79 12.35
N ALA A 149 -7.09 -19.18 13.59
CA ALA A 149 -5.75 -19.41 14.13
C ALA A 149 -5.27 -20.81 13.76
N THR A 150 -4.12 -20.93 13.08
CA THR A 150 -3.69 -22.23 12.57
C THR A 150 -2.18 -22.37 12.41
N THR A 151 -1.70 -23.60 12.24
CA THR A 151 -0.32 -23.90 11.83
C THR A 151 -0.23 -24.11 10.31
N PRO A 152 0.97 -24.02 9.71
CA PRO A 152 1.13 -24.35 8.29
C PRO A 152 0.62 -25.77 7.98
N ARG A 153 0.03 -25.95 6.79
CA ARG A 153 -0.38 -27.27 6.25
C ARG A 153 -1.44 -28.03 7.07
N SER A 154 -2.22 -27.35 7.90
CA SER A 154 -3.29 -27.90 8.73
C SER A 154 -4.64 -28.17 8.04
N GLY A 155 -4.74 -27.92 6.72
CA GLY A 155 -6.03 -27.93 6.01
C GLY A 155 -6.82 -26.61 6.12
N SER A 156 -6.29 -25.60 6.82
CA SER A 156 -6.95 -24.29 6.98
C SER A 156 -7.28 -23.58 5.67
N THR A 157 -6.53 -23.82 4.59
CA THR A 157 -6.86 -23.30 3.25
C THR A 157 -8.13 -23.91 2.68
N VAL A 158 -8.37 -25.21 2.93
CA VAL A 158 -9.62 -25.88 2.51
C VAL A 158 -10.79 -25.30 3.30
N LEU A 159 -10.65 -25.17 4.62
CA LEU A 159 -11.66 -24.54 5.47
C LEU A 159 -11.97 -23.09 5.02
N SER A 160 -10.93 -22.28 4.81
CA SER A 160 -11.05 -20.92 4.29
C SER A 160 -11.80 -20.85 2.97
N GLY A 161 -11.47 -21.74 2.03
CA GLY A 161 -12.13 -21.84 0.74
C GLY A 161 -13.61 -22.19 0.87
N THR A 162 -13.93 -23.18 1.71
CA THR A 162 -15.33 -23.59 1.97
C THR A 162 -16.14 -22.47 2.61
N LEU A 163 -15.59 -21.77 3.62
CA LEU A 163 -16.25 -20.63 4.26
C LEU A 163 -16.48 -19.49 3.26
N GLY A 164 -15.48 -19.15 2.46
CA GLY A 164 -15.61 -18.13 1.41
C GLY A 164 -16.66 -18.50 0.34
N ALA A 165 -16.77 -19.79 0.00
CA ALA A 165 -17.76 -20.28 -0.96
C ALA A 165 -19.21 -20.11 -0.47
N THR A 166 -19.44 -20.03 0.85
CA THR A 166 -20.79 -19.77 1.40
C THR A 166 -21.29 -18.36 1.11
N LYS A 167 -20.39 -17.41 0.82
CA LYS A 167 -20.69 -15.97 0.66
C LYS A 167 -21.38 -15.30 1.86
N ILE A 168 -21.46 -15.98 3.01
CA ILE A 168 -22.05 -15.46 4.25
C ILE A 168 -21.09 -15.50 5.45
N ALA A 169 -19.94 -16.17 5.30
CA ALA A 169 -18.94 -16.31 6.36
C ALA A 169 -17.67 -15.49 6.06
N GLY A 170 -17.78 -14.33 5.42
CA GLY A 170 -16.62 -13.55 5.00
C GLY A 170 -15.75 -14.25 3.95
N PHE A 171 -14.54 -13.73 3.74
CA PHE A 171 -13.55 -14.28 2.79
C PHE A 171 -12.21 -14.56 3.49
N PRO A 172 -12.16 -15.55 4.43
CA PRO A 172 -10.98 -15.78 5.25
C PRO A 172 -9.76 -16.16 4.42
N LYS A 173 -8.77 -15.26 4.37
CA LYS A 173 -7.47 -15.46 3.74
C LYS A 173 -6.35 -15.07 4.70
N GLU A 174 -5.13 -15.46 4.36
CA GLU A 174 -3.93 -14.93 5.01
C GLU A 174 -3.70 -13.52 4.46
N HIS A 175 -4.36 -12.55 5.06
CA HIS A 175 -4.21 -11.15 4.69
C HIS A 175 -2.88 -10.58 5.22
N LEU A 176 -2.48 -10.99 6.43
CA LEU A 176 -1.18 -10.67 7.00
C LEU A 176 -0.20 -11.80 6.67
N ARG A 177 0.66 -11.56 5.68
CA ARG A 177 1.74 -12.45 5.21
C ARG A 177 3.10 -11.78 5.37
N PHE A 178 4.13 -12.43 4.83
CA PHE A 178 5.50 -11.94 4.84
C PHE A 178 5.64 -10.50 4.28
N PRO A 179 5.02 -10.10 3.16
CA PRO A 179 5.14 -8.72 2.67
C PRO A 179 4.61 -7.67 3.65
N SER A 180 3.44 -7.89 4.26
CA SER A 180 2.91 -6.99 5.30
C SER A 180 3.75 -7.01 6.57
N GLN A 181 4.41 -8.13 6.88
CA GLN A 181 5.35 -8.21 8.00
C GLN A 181 6.61 -7.38 7.73
N THR A 182 7.23 -7.54 6.57
CA THR A 182 8.38 -6.74 6.14
C THR A 182 8.02 -5.25 6.17
N LEU A 183 6.84 -4.89 5.67
CA LEU A 183 6.33 -3.51 5.74
C LEU A 183 6.15 -3.03 7.19
N ALA A 184 5.55 -3.84 8.06
CA ALA A 184 5.37 -3.47 9.47
C ALA A 184 6.70 -3.31 10.22
N GLN A 185 7.69 -4.15 9.89
CA GLN A 185 9.01 -4.14 10.53
C GLN A 185 9.88 -2.98 10.07
N HIS A 186 9.75 -2.57 8.82
CA HIS A 186 10.69 -1.64 8.20
C HIS A 186 10.07 -0.33 7.72
N CYS A 187 8.76 -0.28 7.47
CA CYS A 187 8.14 0.79 6.68
C CYS A 187 7.15 1.71 7.43
N ARG A 188 7.20 1.79 8.77
CA ARG A 188 6.16 2.46 9.60
C ARG A 188 4.73 2.14 9.14
N PHE A 189 4.53 0.93 8.61
CA PHE A 189 3.29 0.53 7.97
C PHE A 189 2.19 0.37 9.01
N ASP A 190 1.09 1.10 8.82
CA ASP A 190 -0.08 1.03 9.68
C ASP A 190 -0.91 -0.22 9.38
N TYR A 191 -0.56 -1.32 10.03
CA TYR A 191 -1.26 -2.60 9.89
C TYR A 191 -2.69 -2.56 10.46
N VAL A 192 -2.99 -1.62 11.38
CA VAL A 192 -4.36 -1.45 11.92
C VAL A 192 -5.21 -0.87 10.82
N ARG A 193 -4.79 0.23 10.22
CA ARG A 193 -5.48 0.83 9.07
C ARG A 193 -5.59 -0.14 7.91
N TYR A 194 -4.55 -0.94 7.64
CA TYR A 194 -4.63 -1.98 6.63
C TYR A 194 -5.75 -2.99 6.90
N LEU A 195 -5.86 -3.48 8.15
CA LEU A 195 -6.92 -4.40 8.53
C LEU A 195 -8.30 -3.75 8.46
N GLU A 196 -8.45 -2.52 8.92
CA GLU A 196 -9.71 -1.77 8.81
C GLU A 196 -10.17 -1.64 7.35
N VAL A 197 -9.25 -1.32 6.44
CA VAL A 197 -9.54 -1.23 5.01
C VAL A 197 -9.89 -2.61 4.45
N LEU A 198 -9.19 -3.67 4.86
CA LEU A 198 -9.54 -5.03 4.48
C LEU A 198 -10.94 -5.42 4.99
N MET A 199 -11.27 -5.09 6.23
CA MET A 199 -12.59 -5.33 6.82
C MET A 199 -13.68 -4.66 5.99
N GLN A 200 -13.45 -3.42 5.54
CA GLN A 200 -14.40 -2.72 4.69
C GLN A 200 -14.69 -3.45 3.37
N TYR A 201 -13.70 -4.10 2.76
CA TYR A 201 -13.82 -4.67 1.41
C TYR A 201 -13.87 -6.20 1.32
N GLN A 202 -13.51 -6.91 2.39
CA GLN A 202 -13.54 -8.39 2.47
C GLN A 202 -14.63 -8.87 3.44
N THR A 203 -15.68 -8.06 3.59
CA THR A 203 -16.89 -8.39 4.35
C THR A 203 -18.01 -8.83 3.41
N THR A 204 -18.79 -9.83 3.81
CA THR A 204 -19.97 -10.28 3.06
C THR A 204 -21.17 -9.36 3.29
N GLU A 205 -22.21 -9.48 2.47
CA GLU A 205 -23.42 -8.62 2.55
C GLU A 205 -24.11 -8.68 3.92
N ASN A 206 -24.04 -9.83 4.61
CA ASN A 206 -24.53 -10.01 5.98
C ASN A 206 -23.56 -9.47 7.05
N SER A 207 -22.58 -8.65 6.66
CA SER A 207 -21.64 -7.97 7.55
C SER A 207 -20.70 -8.90 8.33
N VAL A 208 -20.25 -10.00 7.72
CA VAL A 208 -19.27 -10.93 8.32
C VAL A 208 -17.89 -10.76 7.67
N PHE A 209 -16.88 -10.54 8.49
CA PHE A 209 -15.46 -10.54 8.11
C PHE A 209 -14.76 -11.78 8.63
N GLY A 210 -13.93 -12.40 7.79
CA GLY A 210 -13.12 -13.54 8.15
C GLY A 210 -11.66 -13.31 7.77
N THR A 211 -10.74 -13.70 8.63
CA THR A 211 -9.30 -13.70 8.32
C THR A 211 -8.63 -15.00 8.80
N LYS A 212 -7.40 -15.24 8.38
CA LYS A 212 -6.59 -16.40 8.78
C LYS A 212 -5.19 -15.97 9.20
N PHE A 213 -4.73 -16.50 10.32
CA PHE A 213 -3.39 -16.27 10.85
C PHE A 213 -2.63 -17.58 11.03
N ILE A 214 -1.40 -17.61 10.52
CA ILE A 214 -0.49 -18.72 10.75
C ILE A 214 0.33 -18.43 12.02
N GLY A 215 0.50 -19.44 12.88
CA GLY A 215 1.16 -19.39 14.20
C GLY A 215 2.40 -18.50 14.31
N HIS A 216 3.28 -18.49 13.31
CA HIS A 216 4.52 -17.70 13.36
C HIS A 216 4.29 -16.18 13.20
N PHE A 217 3.11 -15.74 12.78
CA PHE A 217 2.76 -14.31 12.70
C PHE A 217 2.20 -13.75 14.01
N PHE A 218 1.83 -14.60 14.99
CA PHE A 218 1.12 -14.17 16.21
C PHE A 218 1.85 -13.07 16.99
N ASN A 219 3.18 -13.16 17.10
CA ASN A 219 3.99 -12.16 17.82
C ASN A 219 3.89 -10.75 17.20
N LEU A 220 3.65 -10.65 15.90
CA LEU A 220 3.51 -9.38 15.19
C LEU A 220 2.08 -8.83 15.30
N ILE A 221 1.09 -9.71 15.39
CA ILE A 221 -0.33 -9.38 15.21
C ILE A 221 -1.12 -9.38 16.53
N THR A 222 -0.49 -9.50 17.70
CA THR A 222 -1.22 -9.46 18.98
C THR A 222 -2.09 -8.20 19.08
N LYS A 223 -1.58 -7.04 18.64
CA LYS A 223 -2.36 -5.79 18.59
C LYS A 223 -3.53 -5.86 17.58
N VAL A 224 -3.32 -6.52 16.44
CA VAL A 224 -4.36 -6.76 15.41
C VAL A 224 -5.47 -7.69 15.94
N ILE A 225 -5.09 -8.74 16.67
CA ILE A 225 -6.04 -9.68 17.27
C ILE A 225 -6.89 -8.96 18.31
N LEU A 226 -6.31 -8.07 19.11
CA LEU A 226 -7.08 -7.23 20.04
C LEU A 226 -8.06 -6.33 19.29
N THR A 227 -7.63 -5.67 18.21
CA THR A 227 -8.54 -4.89 17.35
C THR A 227 -9.69 -5.73 16.80
N LEU A 228 -9.47 -7.01 16.45
CA LEU A 228 -10.53 -7.91 15.99
C LEU A 228 -11.54 -8.32 17.07
N ILE A 229 -11.14 -8.24 18.35
CA ILE A 229 -11.95 -8.65 19.51
C ILE A 229 -12.70 -7.46 20.12
N ASP A 230 -12.15 -6.25 20.02
CA ASP A 230 -12.74 -5.03 20.55
C ASP A 230 -13.94 -4.52 19.71
N TYR A 231 -14.24 -5.16 18.58
CA TYR A 231 -15.39 -4.92 17.69
C TYR A 231 -16.24 -6.18 17.52
#